data_AF-A0A536B5S4-F1
#
_entry.id   AF-A0A536B5S4-F1
#
_cell.length_a   1.000
_cell.length_b   1.000
_cell.length_c   1.000
_cell.angle_alpha   90.00
_cell.angle_beta   90.00
_cell.angle_gamma   90.00
#
_symmetry.space_group_name_H-M   'P 1'
#
loop_
_entity.id
_entity.type
_entity.pdbx_description
1 polymer ?
#
loop_
_entity_poly.entity_id
_entity_poly.type
_entity_poly.pdbx_seq_one_letter_code
_entity_poly.pdbx_strand_id
1 'polypeptide(L)'
;MVAGRTGDIRLPSRFTVIKVAGTNGDVLWSRALGGRATMSGEAHAVTLDAHGNVVVVGSTAGKNAPPRVTIVSLSPKNGRLRWHKRFDENAGGGAGSAAVDSDGNIIAGGRFKVARCDSRGRCK
;
A
#
# COMPACT_ATOMS: atom_id res chain seq x y z
N MET A 1 -9.97 -10.92 3.40
CA MET A 1 -9.72 -9.59 2.82
C MET A 1 -8.95 -9.80 1.53
N VAL A 2 -9.16 -8.97 0.51
CA VAL A 2 -8.45 -9.08 -0.76
C VAL A 2 -7.78 -7.73 -1.05
N ALA A 3 -6.47 -7.78 -1.27
CA ALA A 3 -5.69 -6.68 -1.83
C ALA A 3 -5.46 -6.98 -3.32
N GLY A 4 -5.58 -5.98 -4.18
CA GLY A 4 -5.42 -6.22 -5.61
C GLY A 4 -5.47 -4.96 -6.46
N ARG A 5 -5.54 -5.18 -7.77
CA ARG A 5 -5.54 -4.16 -8.80
C ARG A 5 -6.91 -4.06 -9.43
N THR A 6 -7.48 -2.86 -9.51
CA THR A 6 -8.63 -2.58 -10.38
C THR A 6 -8.20 -1.56 -11.43
N GLY A 7 -8.44 -1.88 -12.70
CA GLY A 7 -8.17 -1.00 -13.83
C GLY A 7 -9.20 -1.22 -14.93
N ASP A 8 -9.80 -0.14 -15.41
CA ASP A 8 -10.37 -0.06 -16.75
C ASP A 8 -9.19 0.07 -17.72
N ILE A 9 -9.27 -0.49 -18.93
CA ILE A 9 -8.17 -0.45 -19.92
C ILE A 9 -7.75 0.99 -20.29
N ARG A 10 -8.56 1.98 -19.91
CA ARG A 10 -8.30 3.42 -20.09
C ARG A 10 -7.86 4.17 -18.82
N LEU A 11 -7.79 3.53 -17.65
CA LEU A 11 -7.41 4.15 -16.38
C LEU A 11 -6.23 3.41 -15.71
N PRO A 12 -5.31 4.12 -15.04
CA PRO A 12 -4.21 3.48 -14.35
C PRO A 12 -4.71 2.54 -13.24
N SER A 13 -3.99 1.43 -13.04
CA SER A 13 -4.11 0.53 -11.90
C SER A 13 -4.31 1.30 -10.60
N ARG A 14 -5.37 1.03 -9.82
CA ARG A 14 -5.56 1.67 -8.51
C ARG A 14 -5.10 0.75 -7.37
N PHE A 15 -4.56 1.36 -6.32
CA PHE A 15 -4.28 0.70 -5.05
C PHE A 15 -5.62 0.39 -4.39
N THR A 16 -6.11 -0.85 -4.54
CA THR A 16 -7.48 -1.20 -4.12
C THR A 16 -7.48 -2.22 -3.00
N VAL A 17 -8.32 -1.96 -1.99
CA VAL A 17 -8.53 -2.81 -0.83
C VAL A 17 -10.01 -3.15 -0.72
N ILE A 18 -10.32 -4.43 -0.59
CA ILE A 18 -11.70 -4.92 -0.47
C ILE A 18 -11.81 -5.80 0.77
N LYS A 19 -12.77 -5.47 1.63
CA LYS A 19 -13.20 -6.34 2.72
C LYS A 19 -14.49 -7.04 2.32
N VAL A 20 -14.46 -8.36 2.46
CA VAL A 20 -15.59 -9.25 2.21
C VAL A 20 -15.99 -9.96 3.49
N ALA A 21 -17.26 -10.30 3.62
CA ALA A 21 -17.80 -11.10 4.71
C ALA A 21 -17.28 -12.53 4.60
N GLY A 22 -16.79 -13.09 5.72
CA GLY A 22 -16.29 -14.46 5.73
C GLY A 22 -17.38 -15.53 5.59
N THR A 23 -18.63 -15.17 5.92
CA THR A 23 -19.77 -16.09 5.90
C THR A 23 -20.32 -16.37 4.50
N ASN A 24 -20.28 -15.38 3.61
CA ASN A 24 -20.93 -15.46 2.30
C ASN A 24 -20.18 -14.74 1.16
N GLY A 25 -19.05 -14.07 1.45
CA GLY A 25 -18.27 -13.36 0.45
C GLY A 25 -18.79 -11.96 0.08
N ASP A 26 -19.88 -11.49 0.70
CA ASP A 26 -20.45 -10.17 0.40
C ASP A 26 -19.45 -9.05 0.65
N VAL A 27 -19.40 -8.06 -0.25
CA VAL A 27 -18.53 -6.90 -0.07
C VAL A 27 -19.05 -6.05 1.09
N LEU A 28 -18.28 -6.05 2.19
CA LEU A 28 -18.53 -5.19 3.34
C LEU A 28 -18.11 -3.74 3.04
N TRP A 29 -16.97 -3.57 2.37
CA TRP A 29 -16.54 -2.29 1.82
C TRP A 29 -15.42 -2.46 0.79
N SER A 30 -15.29 -1.48 -0.11
CA SER A 30 -14.18 -1.37 -1.06
C SER A 30 -13.59 0.04 -1.08
N ARG A 31 -12.27 0.14 -1.23
CA ARG A 31 -11.55 1.42 -1.25
C ARG A 31 -10.49 1.41 -2.33
N ALA A 32 -10.61 2.34 -3.26
CA ALA A 32 -9.55 2.66 -4.21
C ALA A 32 -8.79 3.88 -3.70
N LEU A 33 -7.50 3.71 -3.48
CA LEU A 33 -6.58 4.71 -2.94
C LEU A 33 -5.68 5.22 -4.08
N GLY A 34 -5.47 6.52 -4.13
CA GLY A 34 -4.79 7.19 -5.25
C GLY A 34 -5.58 8.40 -5.73
N GLY A 35 -5.30 9.57 -5.14
CA GLY A 35 -6.09 10.79 -5.29
C GLY A 35 -6.02 11.53 -6.63
N ARG A 36 -5.57 10.89 -7.72
CA ARG A 36 -5.57 11.52 -9.05
C ARG A 36 -5.59 10.45 -10.12
N ALA A 37 -6.37 10.67 -11.18
CA ALA A 37 -6.51 9.76 -12.32
C ALA A 37 -5.20 9.44 -13.07
N THR A 38 -4.07 10.05 -12.66
CA THR A 38 -2.73 9.86 -13.21
C THR A 38 -1.79 9.08 -12.30
N MET A 39 -2.24 8.68 -11.10
CA MET A 39 -1.44 7.86 -10.19
C MET A 39 -1.82 6.39 -10.33
N SER A 40 -0.84 5.54 -10.66
CA SER A 40 -1.00 4.10 -10.56
C SER A 40 -0.62 3.62 -9.16
N GLY A 41 -1.27 2.56 -8.71
CA GLY A 41 -1.01 1.96 -7.41
C GLY A 41 -1.38 0.49 -7.39
N GLU A 42 -0.66 -0.25 -6.58
CA GLU A 42 -0.82 -1.68 -6.37
C GLU A 42 -0.71 -1.97 -4.89
N ALA A 43 -1.70 -2.67 -4.36
CA ALA A 43 -1.69 -3.20 -3.00
C ALA A 43 -1.16 -4.63 -3.06
N HIS A 44 -0.06 -4.89 -2.35
CA HIS A 44 0.66 -6.17 -2.45
C HIS A 44 0.38 -7.08 -1.24
N ALA A 45 0.33 -6.50 -0.04
CA ALA A 45 0.04 -7.25 1.17
C ALA A 45 -0.84 -6.47 2.13
N VAL A 46 -1.62 -7.23 2.93
CA VAL A 46 -2.56 -6.72 3.91
C VAL A 46 -2.38 -7.48 5.23
N THR A 47 -2.42 -6.76 6.33
CA THR A 47 -2.39 -7.29 7.69
C THR A 47 -3.31 -6.47 8.61
N LEU A 48 -3.48 -6.91 9.85
CA LEU A 48 -4.27 -6.22 10.86
C LEU A 48 -3.38 -5.83 12.03
N ASP A 49 -3.63 -4.66 12.61
CA ASP A 49 -3.10 -4.32 13.93
C ASP A 49 -3.99 -4.90 15.05
N ALA A 50 -3.56 -4.74 16.31
CA ALA A 50 -4.26 -5.23 17.49
C ALA A 50 -5.69 -4.65 17.66
N HIS A 51 -5.99 -3.52 17.03
CA HIS A 51 -7.32 -2.90 17.04
C HIS A 51 -8.15 -3.28 15.80
N GLY A 52 -7.65 -4.21 14.98
CA GLY A 52 -8.28 -4.66 13.74
C GLY A 52 -8.19 -3.66 12.59
N ASN A 53 -7.39 -2.59 12.71
CA ASN A 53 -7.20 -1.69 11.57
C ASN A 53 -6.47 -2.41 10.45
N VAL A 54 -6.89 -2.12 9.22
CA VAL A 54 -6.33 -2.75 8.04
C VAL A 54 -5.08 -1.99 7.65
N VAL A 55 -3.92 -2.63 7.77
CA VAL A 55 -2.65 -2.12 7.30
C VAL A 55 -2.37 -2.75 5.95
N VAL A 56 -2.14 -1.91 4.94
CA VAL A 56 -1.86 -2.36 3.58
C VAL A 56 -0.55 -1.76 3.13
N VAL A 57 0.32 -2.60 2.59
CA VAL A 57 1.57 -2.17 1.96
C VAL A 57 1.48 -2.44 0.47
N GLY A 58 2.14 -1.57 -0.28
CA GLY A 58 2.26 -1.74 -1.71
C GLY A 58 3.09 -0.66 -2.33
N SER A 59 2.77 -0.32 -3.58
CA SER A 59 3.48 0.71 -4.33
C SER A 59 2.51 1.69 -4.98
N THR A 60 2.88 2.97 -4.99
CA THR A 60 2.19 3.99 -5.77
C THR A 60 3.17 4.77 -6.64
N ALA A 61 2.79 5.11 -7.86
CA ALA A 61 3.59 5.86 -8.82
C ALA A 61 2.78 7.04 -9.36
N GLY A 62 3.44 8.18 -9.52
CA GLY A 62 2.90 9.28 -10.34
C GLY A 62 3.16 9.02 -11.82
N LYS A 63 2.54 9.83 -12.69
CA LYS A 63 2.83 9.80 -14.13
C LYS A 63 4.34 9.99 -14.37
N ASN A 64 4.97 9.04 -15.06
CA ASN A 64 6.40 9.04 -15.37
C ASN A 64 7.35 9.01 -14.16
N ALA A 65 6.87 8.60 -12.98
CA ALA A 65 7.69 8.44 -11.79
C ALA A 65 7.86 6.95 -11.44
N PRO A 66 9.00 6.53 -10.87
CA PRO A 66 9.15 5.16 -10.39
C PRO A 66 8.14 4.87 -9.26
N PRO A 67 7.69 3.61 -9.12
CA PRO A 67 6.86 3.21 -7.99
C PRO A 67 7.62 3.42 -6.69
N ARG A 68 6.86 3.86 -5.68
CA ARG A 68 7.35 4.11 -4.32
C ARG A 68 6.53 3.33 -3.32
N VAL A 69 7.21 2.82 -2.31
CA VAL A 69 6.58 2.08 -1.22
C VAL A 69 5.55 2.98 -0.54
N THR A 70 4.34 2.45 -0.39
CA THR A 70 3.22 3.13 0.24
C THR A 70 2.63 2.19 1.28
N ILE A 71 2.48 2.70 2.50
CA ILE A 71 1.82 2.03 3.61
C ILE A 71 0.56 2.82 3.95
N VAL A 72 -0.55 2.12 4.14
CA VAL A 72 -1.85 2.72 4.43
C VAL A 72 -2.49 2.01 5.61
N SER A 73 -3.08 2.78 6.53
CA SER A 73 -3.97 2.26 7.57
C SER A 73 -5.41 2.69 7.32
N LEU A 74 -6.34 1.74 7.38
CA LEU A 74 -7.77 1.93 7.16
C LEU A 74 -8.59 1.47 8.36
N SER A 75 -9.69 2.18 8.62
CA SER A 75 -10.66 1.79 9.64
C SER A 75 -11.31 0.43 9.32
N PRO A 76 -11.45 -0.49 10.30
CA PRO A 76 -12.04 -1.81 10.08
C PRO A 76 -13.50 -1.77 9.65
N LYS A 77 -14.24 -0.76 10.13
CA LYS A 77 -15.70 -0.65 10.00
C LYS A 77 -16.12 -0.28 8.58
N ASN A 78 -15.38 0.64 7.96
CA ASN A 78 -15.78 1.24 6.69
C ASN A 78 -14.62 1.53 5.75
N GLY A 79 -13.41 1.04 6.03
CA GLY A 79 -12.24 1.28 5.20
C GLY A 79 -11.85 2.76 5.08
N ARG A 80 -12.31 3.67 5.97
CA ARG A 80 -11.89 5.08 5.93
C ARG A 80 -10.38 5.17 6.14
N LEU A 81 -9.70 5.97 5.32
CA LEU A 81 -8.29 6.27 5.47
C LEU A 81 -8.04 6.89 6.84
N ARG A 82 -7.20 6.24 7.65
CA ARG A 82 -6.72 6.79 8.92
C ARG A 82 -5.46 7.61 8.69
N TRP A 83 -4.48 6.99 8.03
CA TRP A 83 -3.23 7.64 7.63
C TRP A 83 -2.60 6.86 6.48
N HIS A 84 -1.67 7.51 5.79
CA HIS A 84 -0.80 6.87 4.81
C HIS A 84 0.61 7.44 4.90
N LYS A 85 1.61 6.63 4.53
CA LYS A 85 3.01 7.02 4.41
C LYS A 85 3.54 6.55 3.08
N ARG A 86 4.20 7.44 2.35
CA ARG A 86 4.94 7.15 1.11
C ARG A 86 6.42 7.36 1.39
N PHE A 87 7.26 6.45 0.89
CA PHE A 87 8.70 6.49 1.10
C PHE A 87 9.41 6.90 -0.20
N ASP A 88 10.00 8.09 -0.22
CA ASP A 88 10.60 8.70 -1.42
C ASP A 88 12.05 8.27 -1.71
N GLU A 89 12.71 7.62 -0.76
CA GLU A 89 14.06 7.06 -0.92
C GLU A 89 14.11 5.71 -1.65
N ASN A 90 12.95 5.04 -1.79
CA ASN A 90 12.83 3.69 -2.35
C ASN A 90 12.33 3.72 -3.80
N ALA A 91 13.06 4.40 -4.68
CA ALA A 91 12.66 4.60 -6.07
C ALA A 91 12.81 3.31 -6.92
N GLY A 92 11.69 2.69 -7.30
CA GLY A 92 11.68 1.52 -8.18
C GLY A 92 11.65 0.19 -7.44
N GLY A 93 11.06 0.20 -6.25
CA GLY A 93 10.77 -0.95 -5.42
C GLY A 93 9.31 -1.03 -4.97
N GLY A 94 8.94 -2.14 -4.33
CA GLY A 94 7.61 -2.35 -3.75
C GLY A 94 7.71 -3.25 -2.52
N ALA A 95 6.94 -2.91 -1.48
CA ALA A 95 6.76 -3.79 -0.33
C ALA A 95 5.82 -4.93 -0.75
N GLY A 96 6.30 -6.15 -0.71
CA GLY A 96 5.55 -7.37 -1.05
C GLY A 96 4.98 -8.09 0.17
N SER A 97 5.44 -7.75 1.38
CA SER A 97 4.99 -8.35 2.63
C SER A 97 4.85 -7.29 3.73
N ALA A 98 3.95 -7.57 4.69
CA ALA A 98 3.75 -6.75 5.86
C ALA A 98 3.52 -7.62 7.09
N ALA A 99 4.04 -7.16 8.24
CA ALA A 99 3.72 -7.67 9.56
C ALA A 99 3.49 -6.51 10.53
N VAL A 100 2.78 -6.77 11.62
CA VAL A 100 2.63 -5.84 12.74
C VAL A 100 3.17 -6.55 13.97
N ASP A 101 4.07 -5.92 14.72
CA ASP A 101 4.58 -6.48 15.97
C ASP A 101 3.62 -6.24 17.15
N SER A 102 3.98 -6.71 18.34
CA SER A 102 3.17 -6.57 19.55
C SER A 102 2.97 -5.12 19.99
N ASP A 103 3.88 -4.22 19.62
CA ASP A 103 3.83 -2.81 19.98
C ASP A 103 3.04 -1.99 18.95
N GLY A 104 2.58 -2.63 17.88
CA GLY A 104 1.84 -1.99 16.79
C GLY A 104 2.72 -1.36 15.72
N ASN A 105 4.03 -1.65 15.72
CA ASN A 105 4.92 -1.19 14.66
C ASN A 105 4.69 -2.00 13.39
N ILE A 106 4.80 -1.34 12.25
CA ILE A 106 4.57 -1.95 10.94
C ILE A 106 5.92 -2.28 10.31
N ILE A 107 6.12 -3.56 10.06
CA ILE A 107 7.30 -4.09 9.37
C ILE A 107 6.88 -4.35 7.92
N ALA A 108 7.53 -3.69 6.97
CA ALA A 108 7.28 -3.88 5.53
C ALA A 108 8.51 -4.47 4.87
N GLY A 109 8.34 -5.61 4.19
CA GLY A 109 9.40 -6.30 3.45
C GLY A 109 9.14 -6.28 1.95
N GLY A 110 10.19 -6.31 1.14
CA GLY A 110 10.05 -6.32 -0.32
C GLY A 110 11.33 -5.92 -1.04
N ARG A 111 11.19 -5.63 -2.33
CA ARG A 111 12.30 -5.17 -3.16
C ARG A 111 12.40 -3.67 -3.01
N PHE A 112 13.46 -3.18 -2.37
CA PHE A 112 13.75 -1.75 -2.26
C PHE A 112 14.95 -1.42 -3.15
N LYS A 113 14.80 -0.43 -4.03
CA LYS A 113 15.95 0.20 -4.67
C LYS A 113 16.32 1.38 -3.80
N VAL A 114 17.35 1.19 -2.98
CA VAL A 114 17.97 2.30 -2.27
C VAL A 114 18.76 3.09 -3.31
N ALA A 115 18.60 4.40 -3.33
CA ALA A 115 19.61 5.28 -3.91
C ALA A 115 20.97 4.85 -3.34
N ARG A 116 21.92 4.44 -4.18
CA ARG A 116 23.25 4.06 -3.69
C ARG A 116 23.86 5.30 -3.04
N CYS A 117 23.88 5.33 -1.72
CA CYS A 117 24.65 6.33 -1.00
C CYS A 117 26.12 5.94 -1.11
N ASP A 118 27.00 6.90 -1.37
CA ASP A 118 28.44 6.67 -1.25
C ASP A 118 28.80 6.38 0.23
N SER A 119 30.02 5.90 0.49
CA SER A 119 30.52 5.66 1.86
C SER A 119 30.59 6.93 2.74
N ARG A 120 30.18 8.09 2.20
CA ARG A 120 30.14 9.39 2.87
C ARG A 120 28.70 9.89 3.08
N GLY A 121 27.69 9.02 2.90
CA GLY A 121 26.30 9.32 3.23
C GLY A 121 25.58 10.25 2.24
N ARG A 122 26.13 10.46 1.04
CA ARG A 122 25.45 11.25 0.00
C ARG A 122 24.71 10.33 -0.94
N CYS A 123 23.38 10.43 -0.94
CA CYS A 123 22.49 9.65 -1.78
C CYS A 123 22.13 10.46 -3.04
N LYS A 124 22.15 9.83 -4.22
CA LYS A 124 21.67 10.40 -5.49
C LYS A 124 20.29 9.89 -5.85
#